data_AF-A0A1Q3K2X8-F1
#
_entry.id   AF-A0A1Q3K2X8-F1
#
_cell.length_a   1.000
_cell.length_b   1.000
_cell.length_c   1.000
_cell.angle_alpha   90.00
_cell.angle_beta   90.00
_cell.angle_gamma   90.00
#
_symmetry.space_group_name_H-M   'P 1'
#
loop_
_entity.id
_entity.type
_entity.pdbx_description
1 polymer ?
#
loop_
_entity_poly.entity_id
_entity_poly.type
_entity_poly.pdbx_seq_one_letter_code
_entity_poly.pdbx_strand_id
1 'polypeptide(L)'
;MIKRTALFALSVILTIFSMAQKNLLPFVNPLIGTKKMGHTFPGATVPFGAVQLSPDTDTIPYAVDGKYTGAVYKYCAGYQYDDPTIVGFSHTHFSGTGHSDLGDFLIMPTVGKLQLNPGTANNPETGYRSRFSHKNEVAQPNYYKAKLNDYNILAELTTTIRVGVHQYTFPKSDEAHIILDLMHGIYDYDEKNVWTFVRVENDMFQNLN
;
A
#
# COMPACT_ATOMS: atom_id res chain seq x y z
N MET A 1 25.00 35.60 -41.21
CA MET A 1 25.55 34.27 -40.87
C MET A 1 25.66 34.02 -39.37
N ILE A 2 26.20 34.94 -38.57
CA ILE A 2 26.47 34.78 -37.12
C ILE A 2 25.22 34.45 -36.26
N LYS A 3 24.03 34.97 -36.60
CA LYS A 3 22.80 34.70 -35.84
C LYS A 3 22.29 33.25 -35.97
N ARG A 4 22.55 32.58 -37.10
CA ARG A 4 22.09 31.20 -37.36
C ARG A 4 22.97 30.16 -36.66
N THR A 5 24.29 30.40 -36.62
CA THR A 5 25.24 29.57 -35.87
C THR A 5 25.04 29.71 -34.36
N ALA A 6 24.72 30.91 -33.85
CA ALA A 6 24.41 31.12 -32.43
C ALA A 6 23.11 30.39 -31.99
N LEU A 7 22.05 30.42 -32.80
CA LEU A 7 20.82 29.67 -32.51
C LEU A 7 21.05 28.15 -32.51
N PHE A 8 21.87 27.65 -33.42
CA PHE A 8 22.20 26.22 -33.50
C PHE A 8 23.05 25.78 -32.31
N ALA A 9 24.04 26.57 -31.89
CA ALA A 9 24.84 26.29 -30.70
C ALA A 9 23.98 26.31 -29.41
N LEU A 10 23.05 27.27 -29.29
CA LEU A 10 22.13 27.34 -28.16
C LEU A 10 21.17 26.12 -28.12
N SER A 11 20.68 25.69 -29.28
CA SER A 11 19.86 24.48 -29.42
C SER A 11 20.61 23.21 -29.00
N VAL A 12 21.91 23.10 -29.34
CA VAL A 12 22.75 21.95 -28.98
C VAL A 12 23.08 21.96 -27.48
N ILE A 13 23.31 23.13 -26.89
CA ILE A 13 23.53 23.28 -25.45
C ILE A 13 22.28 22.88 -24.67
N LEU A 14 21.09 23.31 -25.09
CA LEU A 14 19.81 22.97 -24.46
C LEU A 14 19.53 21.45 -24.50
N THR A 15 19.82 20.75 -25.60
CA THR A 15 19.67 19.28 -25.66
C THR A 15 20.67 18.54 -24.78
N ILE A 16 21.90 19.04 -24.63
CA ILE A 16 22.89 18.46 -23.71
C ILE A 16 22.45 18.63 -22.25
N PHE A 17 21.89 19.79 -21.87
CA PHE A 17 21.36 20.01 -20.52
C PHE A 17 20.14 19.13 -20.20
N SER A 18 19.23 18.90 -21.15
CA SER A 18 18.11 17.97 -20.95
C SER A 18 18.55 16.51 -20.84
N MET A 19 19.59 16.08 -21.57
CA MET A 19 20.15 14.73 -21.44
C MET A 19 21.00 14.54 -20.16
N ALA A 20 21.46 15.62 -19.54
CA ALA A 20 22.27 15.59 -18.32
C ALA A 20 21.44 15.46 -17.02
N GLN A 21 20.11 15.42 -17.10
CA GLN A 21 19.28 15.27 -15.91
C GLN A 21 19.36 13.82 -15.39
N LYS A 22 20.23 13.60 -14.40
CA LYS A 22 20.45 12.30 -13.75
C LYS A 22 19.15 11.79 -13.15
N ASN A 23 18.73 10.57 -13.51
CA ASN A 23 17.61 9.91 -12.85
C ASN A 23 18.00 9.58 -11.39
N LEU A 24 17.35 10.23 -10.44
CA LEU A 24 17.62 10.05 -9.01
C LEU A 24 16.75 9.00 -8.34
N LEU A 25 15.65 8.56 -8.99
CA LEU A 25 14.71 7.61 -8.43
C LEU A 25 15.36 6.29 -8.00
N PRO A 26 16.36 5.72 -8.73
CA PRO A 26 17.03 4.49 -8.31
C PRO A 26 17.79 4.57 -6.99
N PHE A 27 18.05 5.78 -6.45
CA PHE A 27 18.72 5.94 -5.16
C PHE A 27 17.75 5.85 -3.97
N VAL A 28 16.44 5.89 -4.20
CA VAL A 28 15.43 5.80 -3.14
C VAL A 28 15.08 4.34 -2.90
N ASN A 29 15.22 3.89 -1.65
CA ASN A 29 14.76 2.58 -1.19
C ASN A 29 13.69 2.76 -0.09
N PRO A 30 12.39 2.64 -0.42
CA PRO A 30 11.31 2.81 0.54
C PRO A 30 11.28 1.78 1.69
N LEU A 31 12.00 0.65 1.56
CA LEU A 31 12.08 -0.35 2.63
C LEU A 31 12.99 0.11 3.79
N ILE A 32 13.83 1.13 3.59
CA ILE A 32 14.66 1.67 4.69
C ILE A 32 13.74 2.33 5.72
N GLY A 33 13.84 1.90 6.98
CA GLY A 33 13.02 2.39 8.10
C GLY A 33 11.77 1.55 8.39
N THR A 34 11.45 0.56 7.55
CA THR A 34 10.26 -0.30 7.70
C THR A 34 10.47 -1.47 8.69
N LYS A 35 11.69 -1.65 9.18
CA LYS A 35 12.05 -2.68 10.16
C LYS A 35 12.22 -2.05 11.54
N LYS A 36 11.67 -2.68 12.58
CA LYS A 36 11.72 -2.18 13.96
C LYS A 36 11.08 -0.78 14.04
N MET A 37 11.71 0.15 14.75
CA MET A 37 11.08 1.41 15.18
C MET A 37 11.42 2.62 14.29
N GLY A 38 11.71 2.39 13.00
CA GLY A 38 11.77 3.48 12.03
C GLY A 38 10.38 3.99 11.63
N HIS A 39 9.41 3.06 11.61
CA HIS A 39 7.99 3.33 11.33
C HIS A 39 7.76 4.10 10.03
N THR A 40 8.48 3.75 8.96
CA THR A 40 8.13 4.18 7.60
C THR A 40 7.28 3.12 6.93
N PHE A 41 6.61 3.49 5.84
CA PHE A 41 5.82 2.57 5.01
C PHE A 41 6.48 2.41 3.63
N PRO A 42 6.43 1.22 3.00
CA PRO A 42 7.01 0.98 1.68
C PRO A 42 6.06 1.30 0.52
N GLY A 43 4.81 1.62 0.81
CA GLY A 43 3.75 1.88 -0.16
C GLY A 43 4.01 3.03 -1.14
N ALA A 44 3.15 3.10 -2.15
CA ALA A 44 3.17 4.15 -3.15
C ALA A 44 2.66 5.47 -2.56
N THR A 45 3.41 6.55 -2.79
CA THR A 45 2.93 7.91 -2.60
C THR A 45 3.71 8.88 -3.50
N VAL A 46 3.04 9.93 -3.96
CA VAL A 46 3.69 11.09 -4.60
C VAL A 46 4.20 12.06 -3.52
N PRO A 47 5.18 12.94 -3.82
CA PRO A 47 5.61 13.95 -2.87
C PRO A 47 4.43 14.77 -2.32
N PHE A 48 4.27 14.79 -1.00
CA PHE A 48 3.19 15.49 -0.29
C PHE A 48 1.77 15.03 -0.67
N GLY A 49 1.63 13.80 -1.17
CA GLY A 49 0.34 13.20 -1.48
C GLY A 49 -0.52 12.97 -0.23
N ALA A 50 -1.83 13.15 -0.36
CA ALA A 50 -2.80 12.84 0.68
C ALA A 50 -3.08 11.34 0.82
N VAL A 51 -2.70 10.55 -0.19
CA VAL A 51 -2.80 9.08 -0.19
C VAL A 51 -1.41 8.49 -0.02
N GLN A 52 -1.29 7.57 0.92
CA GLN A 52 -0.12 6.73 1.15
C GLN A 52 -0.59 5.28 1.02
N LEU A 53 -0.62 4.77 -0.22
CA LEU A 53 -1.21 3.47 -0.51
C LEU A 53 -0.19 2.37 -0.24
N SER A 54 -0.33 1.68 0.89
CA SER A 54 0.71 0.79 1.44
C SER A 54 0.13 -0.54 1.94
N PRO A 55 0.93 -1.63 1.95
CA PRO A 55 0.59 -2.84 2.69
C PRO A 55 0.54 -2.61 4.20
N ASP A 56 -0.42 -3.27 4.85
CA ASP A 56 -0.48 -3.50 6.29
C ASP A 56 -0.09 -4.96 6.59
N THR A 57 0.85 -5.21 7.50
CA THR A 57 1.32 -6.57 7.81
C THR A 57 0.63 -7.19 9.01
N ASP A 58 0.10 -6.37 9.93
CA ASP A 58 -0.75 -6.85 11.00
C ASP A 58 -1.73 -5.77 11.52
N THR A 59 -2.76 -6.24 12.23
CA THR A 59 -3.77 -5.41 12.88
C THR A 59 -3.87 -5.84 14.34
N ILE A 60 -2.93 -5.37 15.17
CA ILE A 60 -2.93 -5.68 16.60
C ILE A 60 -3.88 -4.72 17.34
N PRO A 61 -4.80 -5.22 18.17
CA PRO A 61 -5.69 -4.36 18.94
C PRO A 61 -4.89 -3.57 19.98
N TYR A 62 -5.23 -2.29 20.14
CA TYR A 62 -4.70 -1.39 21.17
C TYR A 62 -4.77 -2.00 22.57
N ALA A 63 -5.88 -2.67 22.89
CA ALA A 63 -6.09 -3.31 24.18
C ALA A 63 -6.70 -4.71 24.05
N VAL A 64 -6.31 -5.61 24.96
CA VAL A 64 -6.93 -6.92 25.15
C VAL A 64 -7.34 -7.00 26.62
N ASP A 65 -8.61 -7.34 26.88
CA ASP A 65 -9.19 -7.37 28.23
C ASP A 65 -8.96 -6.05 29.01
N GLY A 66 -9.10 -4.92 28.32
CA GLY A 66 -8.93 -3.57 28.89
C GLY A 66 -7.49 -3.17 29.20
N LYS A 67 -6.48 -3.96 28.77
CA LYS A 67 -5.06 -3.65 28.99
C LYS A 67 -4.35 -3.35 27.68
N TYR A 68 -3.59 -2.25 27.68
CA TYR A 68 -2.78 -1.84 26.53
C TYR A 68 -1.83 -2.94 26.06
N THR A 69 -1.80 -3.19 24.76
CA THR A 69 -0.86 -4.12 24.13
C THR A 69 0.34 -3.33 23.60
N GLY A 70 1.49 -3.43 24.25
CA GLY A 70 2.72 -2.76 23.78
C GLY A 70 3.18 -3.22 22.39
N ALA A 71 2.66 -4.35 21.88
CA ALA A 71 2.96 -4.86 20.56
C ALA A 71 2.44 -3.95 19.44
N VAL A 72 1.34 -3.22 19.66
CA VAL A 72 0.75 -2.30 18.67
C VAL A 72 1.74 -1.22 18.25
N TYR A 73 2.65 -0.82 19.14
CA TYR A 73 3.66 0.21 18.87
C TYR A 73 4.54 -0.13 17.66
N LYS A 74 4.77 -1.42 17.37
CA LYS A 74 5.53 -1.84 16.19
C LYS A 74 4.84 -1.38 14.90
N TYR A 75 3.52 -1.25 14.89
CA TYR A 75 2.73 -1.08 13.68
C TYR A 75 2.34 0.38 13.41
N CYS A 76 3.12 1.36 13.90
CA CYS A 76 2.78 2.79 13.73
C CYS A 76 2.57 3.24 12.28
N ALA A 77 3.18 2.55 11.32
CA ALA A 77 3.02 2.80 9.89
C ALA A 77 2.42 1.60 9.14
N GLY A 78 1.75 0.68 9.84
CA GLY A 78 1.04 -0.46 9.25
C GLY A 78 1.90 -1.65 8.82
N TYR A 79 3.16 -1.39 8.44
CA TYR A 79 4.07 -2.39 7.91
C TYR A 79 5.27 -2.66 8.83
N GLN A 80 5.59 -3.94 9.01
CA GLN A 80 6.84 -4.41 9.62
C GLN A 80 7.56 -5.38 8.68
N TYR A 81 8.80 -5.04 8.32
CA TYR A 81 9.59 -5.81 7.36
C TYR A 81 9.75 -7.29 7.74
N ASP A 82 9.86 -7.63 9.03
CA ASP A 82 10.08 -9.02 9.43
C ASP A 82 8.80 -9.88 9.42
N ASP A 83 7.64 -9.29 9.16
CA ASP A 83 6.37 -10.01 9.19
C ASP A 83 6.18 -10.87 7.93
N PRO A 84 5.59 -12.08 8.06
CA PRO A 84 5.47 -13.02 6.95
C PRO A 84 4.16 -12.86 6.15
N THR A 85 3.23 -12.01 6.59
CA THR A 85 1.88 -11.87 6.02
C THR A 85 1.52 -10.42 5.75
N ILE A 86 0.67 -10.21 4.75
CA ILE A 86 -0.02 -8.96 4.47
C ILE A 86 -1.51 -9.16 4.79
N VAL A 87 -2.07 -8.26 5.60
CA VAL A 87 -3.50 -8.17 5.89
C VAL A 87 -4.23 -7.62 4.66
N GLY A 88 -3.73 -6.54 4.10
CA GLY A 88 -4.25 -5.91 2.88
C GLY A 88 -3.50 -4.63 2.57
N PHE A 89 -4.12 -3.77 1.76
CA PHE A 89 -3.54 -2.50 1.33
C PHE A 89 -4.48 -1.34 1.68
N SER A 90 -4.04 -0.46 2.57
CA SER A 90 -4.81 0.71 2.99
C SER A 90 -4.24 2.02 2.42
N HIS A 91 -5.03 3.09 2.46
CA HIS A 91 -4.79 4.31 1.69
C HIS A 91 -4.16 5.46 2.50
N THR A 92 -4.16 5.39 3.83
CA THR A 92 -3.69 6.46 4.72
C THR A 92 -2.68 5.91 5.73
N HIS A 93 -1.49 6.54 5.80
CA HIS A 93 -0.42 6.12 6.68
C HIS A 93 0.41 7.29 7.20
N PHE A 94 0.80 7.23 8.47
CA PHE A 94 1.83 8.10 9.00
C PHE A 94 3.23 7.52 8.73
N SER A 95 4.21 8.41 8.57
CA SER A 95 5.62 8.04 8.37
C SER A 95 6.49 8.61 9.48
N GLY A 96 7.16 7.73 10.23
CA GLY A 96 8.14 8.04 11.25
C GLY A 96 7.56 8.45 12.60
N THR A 97 6.30 8.11 12.89
CA THR A 97 5.63 8.50 14.13
C THR A 97 5.98 7.58 15.30
N GLY A 98 5.84 8.11 16.52
CA GLY A 98 5.90 7.34 17.77
C GLY A 98 4.51 6.90 18.28
N HIS A 99 3.49 7.03 17.46
CA HIS A 99 2.13 6.59 17.75
C HIS A 99 1.42 6.20 16.47
N SER A 100 0.45 5.33 16.60
CA SER A 100 -0.20 4.61 15.50
C SER A 100 -1.63 5.15 15.30
N ASP A 101 -2.02 5.41 14.05
CA ASP A 101 -3.40 5.72 13.65
C ASP A 101 -3.50 5.55 12.11
N LEU A 102 -4.63 5.91 11.51
CA LEU A 102 -4.94 5.74 10.09
C LEU A 102 -5.08 4.25 9.71
N GLY A 103 -4.63 3.85 8.51
CA GLY A 103 -4.89 2.53 7.96
C GLY A 103 -6.23 2.45 7.21
N ASP A 104 -6.83 3.57 6.85
CA ASP A 104 -8.09 3.63 6.10
C ASP A 104 -7.81 3.67 4.59
N PHE A 105 -8.60 3.17 3.66
CA PHE A 105 -9.57 2.08 3.71
C PHE A 105 -8.87 0.82 3.21
N LEU A 106 -9.03 -0.35 3.84
CA LEU A 106 -8.27 -1.54 3.45
C LEU A 106 -8.92 -2.29 2.29
N ILE A 107 -8.10 -2.60 1.27
CA ILE A 107 -8.47 -3.45 0.15
C ILE A 107 -7.63 -4.73 0.19
N MET A 108 -8.28 -5.88 0.04
CA MET A 108 -7.59 -7.17 -0.09
C MET A 108 -8.17 -8.02 -1.23
N PRO A 109 -7.40 -8.31 -2.29
CA PRO A 109 -7.82 -9.24 -3.33
C PRO A 109 -7.63 -10.70 -2.85
N THR A 110 -8.61 -11.56 -3.09
CA THR A 110 -8.56 -12.98 -2.68
C THR A 110 -9.13 -13.91 -3.75
N VAL A 111 -8.77 -15.18 -3.66
CA VAL A 111 -9.36 -16.27 -4.46
C VAL A 111 -9.77 -17.41 -3.54
N GLY A 112 -10.90 -18.03 -3.84
CA GLY A 112 -11.43 -19.19 -3.12
C GLY A 112 -12.53 -18.80 -2.15
N LYS A 113 -12.72 -19.60 -1.10
CA LYS A 113 -13.75 -19.36 -0.08
C LYS A 113 -13.63 -17.95 0.50
N LEU A 114 -14.69 -17.16 0.36
CA LEU A 114 -14.80 -15.82 0.94
C LEU A 114 -14.65 -15.86 2.47
N GLN A 115 -13.70 -15.08 2.98
CA GLN A 115 -13.49 -14.86 4.41
C GLN A 115 -13.54 -13.36 4.68
N LEU A 116 -14.26 -12.94 5.73
CA LEU A 116 -14.49 -11.52 6.06
C LEU A 116 -13.77 -11.09 7.34
N ASN A 117 -12.84 -11.90 7.83
CA ASN A 117 -11.97 -11.55 8.95
C ASN A 117 -10.52 -11.69 8.49
N PRO A 118 -9.57 -10.95 9.08
CA PRO A 118 -8.18 -10.98 8.63
C PRO A 118 -7.43 -12.24 9.06
N GLY A 119 -7.93 -13.04 10.00
CA GLY A 119 -7.15 -14.11 10.63
C GLY A 119 -5.97 -13.54 11.43
N THR A 120 -4.96 -14.36 11.72
CA THR A 120 -3.74 -13.93 12.44
C THR A 120 -2.49 -14.33 11.67
N ALA A 121 -1.35 -13.66 11.92
CA ALA A 121 -0.09 -14.00 11.26
C ALA A 121 0.33 -15.47 11.46
N ASN A 122 -0.05 -16.09 12.58
CA ASN A 122 0.25 -17.50 12.87
C ASN A 122 -0.74 -18.48 12.22
N ASN A 123 -2.00 -18.07 12.04
CA ASN A 123 -3.07 -18.88 11.46
C ASN A 123 -3.74 -18.12 10.30
N PRO A 124 -3.00 -17.76 9.22
CA PRO A 124 -3.51 -16.89 8.15
C PRO A 124 -4.70 -17.52 7.41
N GLU A 125 -4.79 -18.85 7.35
CA GLU A 125 -5.87 -19.61 6.71
C GLU A 125 -7.26 -19.40 7.34
N THR A 126 -7.30 -18.86 8.56
CA THR A 126 -8.55 -18.53 9.27
C THR A 126 -9.18 -17.19 8.85
N GLY A 127 -8.48 -16.43 7.99
CA GLY A 127 -8.97 -15.19 7.41
C GLY A 127 -8.53 -14.94 5.98
N TYR A 128 -8.63 -13.67 5.56
CA TYR A 128 -8.28 -13.23 4.21
C TYR A 128 -6.82 -12.82 4.03
N ARG A 129 -6.00 -12.75 5.10
CA ARG A 129 -4.59 -12.32 4.97
C ARG A 129 -3.80 -13.33 4.16
N SER A 130 -2.75 -12.86 3.47
CA SER A 130 -1.89 -13.73 2.66
C SER A 130 -0.46 -13.67 3.13
N ARG A 131 0.21 -14.83 3.13
CA ARG A 131 1.68 -14.90 3.15
C ARG A 131 2.28 -14.16 1.97
N PHE A 132 3.44 -13.53 2.17
CA PHE A 132 4.24 -12.89 1.12
C PHE A 132 5.75 -13.13 1.36
N SER A 133 6.60 -12.59 0.49
CA SER A 133 8.05 -12.64 0.67
C SER A 133 8.73 -11.49 -0.05
N HIS A 134 9.77 -10.90 0.56
CA HIS A 134 10.56 -9.84 -0.07
C HIS A 134 11.23 -10.25 -1.39
N LYS A 135 11.36 -11.56 -1.68
CA LYS A 135 11.83 -12.03 -3.00
C LYS A 135 10.90 -11.62 -4.13
N ASN A 136 9.61 -11.46 -3.83
CA ASN A 136 8.56 -11.08 -4.77
C ASN A 136 7.91 -9.74 -4.35
N GLU A 137 8.67 -8.88 -3.67
CA GLU A 137 8.25 -7.54 -3.28
C GLU A 137 9.14 -6.50 -3.95
N VAL A 138 8.54 -5.42 -4.42
CA VAL A 138 9.23 -4.28 -5.00
C VAL A 138 8.61 -3.02 -4.44
N ALA A 139 9.45 -2.15 -3.88
CA ALA A 139 9.06 -0.82 -3.45
C ALA A 139 9.96 0.22 -4.14
N GLN A 140 9.35 1.19 -4.79
CA GLN A 140 9.99 2.27 -5.54
C GLN A 140 9.23 3.58 -5.31
N PRO A 141 9.82 4.75 -5.62
CA PRO A 141 9.07 6.02 -5.57
C PRO A 141 7.74 5.93 -6.33
N ASN A 142 6.64 6.13 -5.60
CA ASN A 142 5.26 6.06 -6.10
C ASN A 142 4.83 4.71 -6.72
N TYR A 143 5.49 3.60 -6.37
CA TYR A 143 5.09 2.27 -6.83
C TYR A 143 5.41 1.19 -5.80
N TYR A 144 4.42 0.37 -5.49
CA TYR A 144 4.59 -0.82 -4.66
C TYR A 144 4.03 -2.05 -5.38
N LYS A 145 4.71 -3.18 -5.26
CA LYS A 145 4.27 -4.46 -5.79
C LYS A 145 4.60 -5.58 -4.83
N ALA A 146 3.64 -6.48 -4.61
CA ALA A 146 3.86 -7.72 -3.87
C ALA A 146 3.06 -8.88 -4.46
N LYS A 147 3.64 -10.08 -4.38
CA LYS A 147 2.90 -11.32 -4.64
C LYS A 147 2.26 -11.82 -3.34
N LEU A 148 0.94 -11.95 -3.36
CA LEU A 148 0.14 -12.61 -2.33
C LEU A 148 0.19 -14.12 -2.58
N ASN A 149 1.04 -14.82 -1.84
CA ASN A 149 1.38 -16.22 -2.11
C ASN A 149 0.19 -17.16 -1.94
N ASP A 150 -0.70 -16.90 -0.98
CA ASP A 150 -1.79 -17.82 -0.65
C ASP A 150 -2.89 -17.80 -1.72
N TYR A 151 -3.03 -16.69 -2.45
CA TYR A 151 -3.98 -16.54 -3.55
C TYR A 151 -3.34 -16.57 -4.93
N ASN A 152 -2.00 -16.59 -5.01
CA ASN A 152 -1.25 -16.42 -6.25
C ASN A 152 -1.64 -15.15 -7.03
N ILE A 153 -1.93 -14.06 -6.32
CA ILE A 153 -2.30 -12.75 -6.90
C ILE A 153 -1.09 -11.83 -6.87
N LEU A 154 -0.84 -11.12 -7.98
CA LEU A 154 0.10 -10.00 -8.00
C LEU A 154 -0.66 -8.71 -7.71
N ALA A 155 -0.26 -7.98 -6.67
CA ALA A 155 -0.78 -6.67 -6.34
C ALA A 155 0.22 -5.59 -6.73
N GLU A 156 -0.25 -4.57 -7.45
CA GLU A 156 0.53 -3.42 -7.91
C GLU A 156 -0.22 -2.14 -7.58
N LEU A 157 0.47 -1.19 -6.95
CA LEU A 157 -0.11 0.01 -6.37
C LEU A 157 0.65 1.24 -6.84
N THR A 158 -0.07 2.30 -7.18
CA THR A 158 0.49 3.64 -7.42
C THR A 158 -0.49 4.72 -6.96
N THR A 159 -0.05 5.96 -6.83
CA THR A 159 -0.95 7.05 -6.43
C THR A 159 -0.81 8.29 -7.28
N THR A 160 -1.84 9.13 -7.21
CA THR A 160 -1.75 10.56 -7.49
C THR A 160 -1.75 11.33 -6.16
N ILE A 161 -1.96 12.65 -6.20
CA ILE A 161 -2.06 13.49 -5.00
C ILE A 161 -3.19 13.03 -4.07
N ARG A 162 -4.30 12.51 -4.60
CA ARG A 162 -5.53 12.21 -3.82
C ARG A 162 -6.20 10.87 -4.19
N VAL A 163 -5.58 10.07 -5.05
CA VAL A 163 -6.16 8.82 -5.57
C VAL A 163 -5.15 7.70 -5.42
N GLY A 164 -5.58 6.58 -4.84
CA GLY A 164 -4.88 5.30 -4.93
C GLY A 164 -5.35 4.51 -6.14
N VAL A 165 -4.42 3.89 -6.87
CA VAL A 165 -4.71 3.04 -8.02
C VAL A 165 -4.18 1.65 -7.72
N HIS A 166 -5.06 0.66 -7.85
CA HIS A 166 -4.74 -0.75 -7.63
C HIS A 166 -4.84 -1.49 -8.96
N GLN A 167 -3.86 -2.35 -9.22
CA GLN A 167 -3.90 -3.34 -10.28
C GLN A 167 -3.64 -4.71 -9.67
N TYR A 168 -4.55 -5.64 -9.92
CA TYR A 168 -4.46 -7.01 -9.42
C TYR A 168 -4.44 -7.99 -10.58
N THR A 169 -3.40 -8.84 -10.64
CA THR A 169 -3.34 -9.95 -11.59
C THR A 169 -3.76 -11.22 -10.87
N PHE A 170 -4.99 -11.67 -11.16
CA PHE A 170 -5.55 -12.89 -10.60
C PHE A 170 -5.13 -14.13 -11.39
N PRO A 171 -5.01 -15.31 -10.74
CA PRO A 171 -5.06 -16.57 -11.47
C PRO A 171 -6.48 -16.76 -12.06
N LYS A 172 -6.61 -17.64 -13.06
CA LYS A 172 -7.93 -18.05 -13.56
C LYS A 172 -8.72 -18.68 -12.40
N SER A 173 -9.88 -18.12 -12.08
CA SER A 173 -10.76 -18.59 -11.01
C SER A 173 -12.18 -18.09 -11.24
N ASP A 174 -13.17 -18.87 -10.79
CA ASP A 174 -14.58 -18.46 -10.73
C ASP A 174 -14.96 -17.88 -9.35
N GLU A 175 -14.01 -17.88 -8.39
CA GLU A 175 -14.17 -17.41 -7.02
C GLU A 175 -13.18 -16.27 -6.70
N ALA A 176 -13.14 -15.25 -7.56
CA ALA A 176 -12.30 -14.07 -7.35
C ALA A 176 -13.06 -12.98 -6.57
N HIS A 177 -12.40 -12.40 -5.57
CA HIS A 177 -13.01 -11.38 -4.72
C HIS A 177 -12.07 -10.18 -4.51
N ILE A 178 -12.68 -9.02 -4.32
CA ILE A 178 -12.04 -7.82 -3.75
C ILE A 178 -12.77 -7.51 -2.46
N ILE A 179 -12.06 -7.60 -1.33
CA ILE A 179 -12.58 -7.25 -0.02
C ILE A 179 -12.30 -5.77 0.21
N LEU A 180 -13.32 -5.03 0.62
CA LEU A 180 -13.21 -3.68 1.18
C LEU A 180 -13.53 -3.78 2.67
N ASP A 181 -12.52 -3.62 3.51
CA ASP A 181 -12.67 -3.56 4.95
C ASP A 181 -12.64 -2.10 5.40
N LEU A 182 -13.80 -1.61 5.82
CA LEU A 182 -13.99 -0.26 6.37
C LEU A 182 -13.79 -0.20 7.89
N MET A 183 -13.69 -1.36 8.55
CA MET A 183 -13.48 -1.46 9.99
C MET A 183 -11.99 -1.51 10.34
N HIS A 184 -11.14 -1.98 9.43
CA HIS A 184 -9.70 -2.00 9.62
C HIS A 184 -9.16 -0.60 9.89
N GLY A 185 -8.21 -0.54 10.82
CA GLY A 185 -7.40 0.63 11.09
C GLY A 185 -6.13 0.22 11.85
N ILE A 186 -5.07 0.96 11.64
CA ILE A 186 -3.86 0.85 12.46
C ILE A 186 -4.24 1.35 13.86
N TYR A 187 -3.84 0.64 14.92
CA TYR A 187 -4.23 0.96 16.30
C TYR A 187 -5.74 0.80 16.53
N ASP A 188 -6.23 -0.42 16.30
CA ASP A 188 -7.65 -0.77 16.39
C ASP A 188 -8.11 -0.92 17.85
N TYR A 189 -9.30 -0.42 18.15
CA TYR A 189 -9.97 -0.57 19.45
C TYR A 189 -11.48 -0.49 19.27
N ASP A 190 -12.20 -1.10 20.21
CA ASP A 190 -13.66 -1.03 20.25
C ASP A 190 -14.13 0.43 20.16
N GLU A 191 -15.12 0.70 19.30
CA GLU A 191 -15.67 2.04 19.03
C GLU A 191 -14.76 3.01 18.25
N LYS A 192 -13.57 2.60 17.79
CA LYS A 192 -12.76 3.43 16.87
C LYS A 192 -13.57 3.81 15.62
N ASN A 193 -14.22 2.81 15.04
CA ASN A 193 -15.17 2.97 13.94
C ASN A 193 -16.59 2.87 14.51
N VAL A 194 -17.22 4.01 14.78
CA VAL A 194 -18.59 4.06 15.33
C VAL A 194 -19.64 3.71 14.26
N TRP A 195 -19.43 4.17 13.02
CA TRP A 195 -20.33 3.89 11.90
C TRP A 195 -19.59 3.97 10.57
N THR A 196 -19.75 2.93 9.75
CA THR A 196 -19.31 2.89 8.36
C THR A 196 -20.50 2.55 7.46
N PHE A 197 -20.54 3.15 6.27
CA PHE A 197 -21.52 2.79 5.24
C PHE A 197 -20.94 2.98 3.85
N VAL A 198 -21.37 2.14 2.91
CA VAL A 198 -21.06 2.29 1.49
C VAL A 198 -22.34 2.70 0.78
N ARG A 199 -22.26 3.77 -0.01
CA ARG A 199 -23.33 4.16 -0.94
C ARG A 199 -22.79 4.05 -2.37
N VAL A 200 -23.48 3.24 -3.18
CA VAL A 200 -23.22 3.18 -4.61
C VAL A 200 -24.05 4.28 -5.27
N GLU A 201 -23.38 5.30 -5.82
CA GLU A 201 -24.04 6.45 -6.45
C GLU A 201 -24.38 6.24 -7.92
N ASN A 202 -23.69 5.31 -8.62
CA ASN A 202 -23.91 5.06 -10.04
C ASN A 202 -23.50 3.63 -10.42
N ASP A 203 -24.31 2.96 -11.24
CA ASP A 203 -24.14 1.57 -11.70
C ASP A 203 -23.90 1.46 -13.22
N MET A 204 -23.60 2.58 -13.89
CA MET A 204 -23.51 2.74 -15.35
C MET A 204 -22.55 1.78 -16.09
N PHE A 205 -21.74 0.99 -15.39
CA PHE A 205 -20.83 0.01 -15.98
C PHE A 205 -21.40 -1.42 -16.04
N GLN A 206 -22.60 -1.69 -15.53
CA GLN A 206 -23.21 -3.02 -15.63
C GLN A 206 -23.72 -3.39 -17.04
N ASN A 207 -23.76 -2.43 -17.98
CA ASN A 207 -24.26 -2.65 -19.35
C ASN A 207 -23.14 -2.83 -20.41
N LEU A 208 -21.92 -3.17 -20.00
CA LEU A 208 -20.86 -3.58 -20.92
C LEU A 208 -20.72 -5.11 -20.89
N ASN A 209 -21.70 -5.81 -21.44
CA ASN A 209 -21.61 -7.21 -21.89
C ASN A 209 -22.64 -7.46 -23.00
#